data_AF-A0A936MSY3-F1
#
_entry.id   AF-A0A936MSY3-F1
#
_cell.length_a   1.000
_cell.length_b   1.000
_cell.length_c   1.000
_cell.angle_alpha   90.00
_cell.angle_beta   90.00
_cell.angle_gamma   90.00
#
_symmetry.space_group_name_H-M   'P 1'
#
loop_
_entity.id
_entity.type
_entity.pdbx_description
1 polymer ?
#
loop_
_entity_poly.entity_id
_entity_poly.type
_entity_poly.pdbx_seq_one_letter_code
_entity_poly.pdbx_strand_id
1 'polypeptide(L)'
;MRYLIPIVGNPNEDLALRAKYTAAFGAACYMSVTNTFNCFYKPLKDACEDAAKIGEVSGNAPYDPGYECQPVGNGDYTLQIGPDVANKLFIYYQPAPRQTPLIDVNGVPTEVNGPYRNLVDPNQVGPGNKFDRPSGMFNDKGEALDQKAWVLAVNRKSHSDNKIHSDLAGFMFPCEKGKPELCPEPDVLGEPSWLLDAEPQVHHVVPMKDPRCCPWGTNSYKNALVISRKLNLHFTNNDPPVDEVLLVNKVPPYTP
;
A
#
# COMPACT_ATOMS: atom_id res chain seq x y z
N MET A 1 4.60 -4.55 12.46
CA MET A 1 5.87 -3.94 12.90
C MET A 1 6.64 -3.57 11.65
N ARG A 2 7.39 -2.46 11.66
CA ARG A 2 8.14 -1.99 10.49
C ARG A 2 9.60 -1.82 10.87
N TYR A 3 10.48 -2.43 10.10
CA TYR A 3 11.91 -2.25 10.17
C TYR A 3 12.35 -1.41 8.98
N LEU A 4 13.09 -0.34 9.25
CA LEU A 4 13.79 0.43 8.24
C LEU A 4 15.20 -0.15 8.10
N ILE A 5 15.48 -0.71 6.93
CA ILE A 5 16.79 -1.25 6.56
C ILE A 5 17.42 -0.25 5.60
N PRO A 6 18.45 0.52 6.00
CA PRO A 6 19.18 1.40 5.10
C PRO A 6 19.73 0.65 3.89
N ILE A 7 19.87 1.37 2.78
CA ILE A 7 20.42 0.84 1.56
C ILE A 7 21.78 1.49 1.32
N VAL A 8 22.75 0.69 0.89
CA VAL A 8 24.09 1.16 0.56
C VAL A 8 24.14 1.55 -0.92
N GLY A 9 24.71 2.72 -1.22
CA GLY A 9 24.72 3.32 -2.56
C GLY A 9 23.59 4.32 -2.78
N ASN A 10 23.32 4.68 -4.04
CA ASN A 10 22.27 5.64 -4.41
C ASN A 10 21.25 5.03 -5.39
N PRO A 11 20.41 4.09 -4.96
CA PRO A 11 19.44 3.42 -5.83
C PRO A 11 18.31 4.35 -6.33
N ASN A 12 18.19 5.58 -5.80
CA ASN A 12 17.30 6.59 -6.37
C ASN A 12 17.79 7.12 -7.72
N GLU A 13 19.10 7.12 -7.97
CA GLU A 13 19.73 7.60 -9.22
C GLU A 13 20.22 6.43 -10.09
N ASP A 14 20.47 5.26 -9.50
CA ASP A 14 20.88 4.03 -10.19
C ASP A 14 19.74 3.00 -10.24
N LEU A 15 18.98 3.01 -11.34
CA LEU A 15 17.88 2.07 -11.58
C LEU A 15 18.33 0.61 -11.65
N ALA A 16 19.58 0.33 -12.05
CA ALA A 16 20.10 -1.03 -12.12
C ALA A 16 20.41 -1.56 -10.71
N LEU A 17 21.02 -0.74 -9.86
CA LEU A 17 21.23 -1.05 -8.45
C LEU A 17 19.89 -1.21 -7.71
N ARG A 18 18.93 -0.32 -7.99
CA ARG A 18 17.56 -0.46 -7.49
C ARG A 18 16.93 -1.79 -7.87
N ALA A 19 17.00 -2.17 -9.15
CA ALA A 19 16.43 -3.45 -9.60
C ALA A 19 17.06 -4.65 -8.89
N LYS A 20 18.39 -4.62 -8.63
CA LYS A 20 19.06 -5.66 -7.84
C LYS A 20 18.54 -5.72 -6.40
N TYR A 21 18.40 -4.58 -5.75
CA TYR A 21 17.85 -4.50 -4.41
C TYR A 21 16.39 -4.97 -4.36
N THR A 22 15.52 -4.50 -5.26
CA THR A 22 14.13 -4.98 -5.34
C THR A 22 14.06 -6.48 -5.59
N ALA A 23 14.93 -7.05 -6.44
CA ALA A 23 14.99 -8.49 -6.67
C ALA A 23 15.44 -9.29 -5.43
N ALA A 24 16.38 -8.78 -4.64
CA ALA A 24 16.91 -9.45 -3.46
C ALA A 24 15.96 -9.44 -2.24
N PHE A 25 15.23 -8.33 -2.07
CA PHE A 25 14.29 -8.12 -0.95
C PHE A 25 12.85 -8.51 -1.31
N GLY A 26 12.51 -8.62 -2.59
CA GLY A 26 11.21 -9.08 -3.07
C GLY A 26 10.03 -8.27 -2.54
N ALA A 27 8.85 -8.89 -2.46
CA ALA A 27 7.60 -8.27 -1.97
C ALA A 27 7.59 -7.99 -0.46
N ALA A 28 8.67 -8.32 0.25
CA ALA A 28 8.75 -8.20 1.69
C ALA A 28 9.04 -6.78 2.19
N CYS A 29 9.60 -5.96 1.32
CA CYS A 29 10.03 -4.61 1.63
C CYS A 29 9.69 -3.71 0.46
N TYR A 30 9.26 -2.48 0.73
CA TYR A 30 9.22 -1.46 -0.31
C TYR A 30 10.37 -0.49 -0.10
N MET A 31 11.01 -0.07 -1.20
CA MET A 31 12.05 0.95 -1.13
C MET A 31 11.38 2.32 -0.98
N SER A 32 11.78 3.08 0.03
CA SER A 32 11.32 4.46 0.20
C SER A 32 12.12 5.44 -0.63
N VAL A 33 11.65 6.68 -0.66
CA VAL A 33 12.36 7.81 -1.27
C VAL A 33 13.66 8.18 -0.53
N THR A 34 13.92 7.66 0.68
CA THR A 34 15.10 8.00 1.50
C THR A 34 16.19 6.94 1.50
N ASN A 35 16.34 6.14 0.42
CA ASN A 35 17.33 5.05 0.33
C ASN A 35 17.24 4.06 1.52
N THR A 36 16.01 3.72 1.91
CA THR A 36 15.73 2.72 2.96
C THR A 36 14.67 1.75 2.47
N PHE A 37 14.81 0.47 2.80
CA PHE A 37 13.73 -0.50 2.72
C PHE A 37 12.84 -0.43 3.94
N ASN A 38 11.54 -0.32 3.71
CA ASN A 38 10.52 -0.45 4.74
C ASN A 38 9.98 -1.88 4.70
N CYS A 39 10.36 -2.66 5.70
CA CYS A 39 10.04 -4.07 5.76
C CYS A 39 9.06 -4.38 6.89
N PHE A 40 7.98 -5.08 6.57
CA PHE A 40 6.95 -5.44 7.55
C PHE A 40 7.16 -6.86 8.08
N TYR A 41 8.12 -7.02 8.99
CA TYR A 41 8.38 -8.30 9.62
C TYR A 41 7.63 -8.46 10.94
N LYS A 42 7.21 -9.70 11.24
CA LYS A 42 6.70 -10.08 12.56
C LYS A 42 7.87 -10.42 13.51
N PRO A 43 8.77 -11.35 13.17
CA PRO A 43 9.98 -11.57 13.95
C PRO A 43 11.11 -10.65 13.46
N LEU A 44 11.97 -10.24 14.38
CA LEU A 44 13.21 -9.52 14.06
C LEU A 44 14.13 -10.33 13.15
N LYS A 45 14.19 -11.65 13.37
CA LYS A 45 15.12 -12.55 12.70
C LYS A 45 15.05 -12.37 11.18
N ASP A 46 13.84 -12.31 10.62
CA ASP A 46 13.60 -12.13 9.20
C ASP A 46 14.13 -10.76 8.70
N ALA A 47 14.01 -9.69 9.52
CA ALA A 47 14.55 -8.38 9.16
C ALA A 47 16.08 -8.38 9.09
N CYS A 48 16.73 -9.16 9.97
CA CYS A 48 18.18 -9.32 9.99
C CYS A 48 18.69 -10.21 8.85
N GLU A 49 17.98 -11.31 8.56
CA GLU A 49 18.26 -12.18 7.41
C GLU A 49 18.16 -11.40 6.09
N ASP A 50 17.20 -10.48 5.97
CA ASP A 50 17.12 -9.60 4.81
C ASP A 50 18.18 -8.51 4.80
N ALA A 51 18.45 -7.86 5.94
CA ALA A 51 19.50 -6.83 6.03
C ALA A 51 20.89 -7.35 5.61
N ALA A 52 21.18 -8.63 5.84
CA ALA A 52 22.40 -9.30 5.38
C ALA A 52 22.59 -9.20 3.86
N LYS A 53 21.50 -9.28 3.10
CA LYS A 53 21.51 -9.16 1.63
C LYS A 53 21.99 -7.79 1.16
N ILE A 54 21.93 -6.74 2.00
CA ILE A 54 22.46 -5.41 1.63
C ILE A 54 23.95 -5.50 1.32
N GLY A 55 24.73 -6.19 2.17
CA GLY A 55 26.18 -6.35 1.96
C GLY A 55 26.51 -7.11 0.69
N GLU A 56 25.72 -8.14 0.37
CA GLU A 56 25.85 -8.93 -0.86
C GLU A 56 25.54 -8.11 -2.11
N VAL A 57 24.42 -7.38 -2.11
CA VAL A 57 23.96 -6.60 -3.27
C VAL A 57 24.80 -5.35 -3.52
N SER A 58 25.30 -4.71 -2.46
CA SER A 58 26.18 -3.53 -2.57
C SER A 58 27.58 -3.88 -3.08
N GLY A 59 27.96 -5.17 -3.09
CA GLY A 59 29.29 -5.61 -3.50
C GLY A 59 30.36 -5.40 -2.43
N ASN A 60 29.97 -5.25 -1.16
CA ASN A 60 30.91 -5.19 -0.05
C ASN A 60 31.49 -6.59 0.21
N ALA A 61 32.57 -6.93 -0.49
CA ALA A 61 33.32 -8.14 -0.21
C ALA A 61 34.33 -7.91 0.94
N PRO A 62 34.58 -8.91 1.81
CA PRO A 62 33.81 -10.13 2.09
C PRO A 62 32.79 -9.91 3.23
N TYR A 63 31.49 -9.97 2.92
CA TYR A 63 30.47 -10.20 3.95
C TYR A 63 30.62 -11.63 4.48
N ASP A 64 30.67 -11.80 5.81
CA ASP A 64 30.66 -13.11 6.47
C ASP A 64 29.23 -13.39 6.99
N PRO A 65 28.60 -14.51 6.60
CA PRO A 65 27.27 -14.89 7.12
C PRO A 65 27.24 -15.12 8.64
N GLY A 66 28.40 -15.18 9.32
CA GLY A 66 28.51 -15.22 10.78
C GLY A 66 28.27 -13.88 11.49
N TYR A 67 28.07 -12.76 10.78
CA TYR A 67 27.72 -11.49 11.41
C TYR A 67 26.28 -11.49 11.93
N GLU A 68 26.14 -11.42 13.25
CA GLU A 68 24.84 -11.41 13.92
C GLU A 68 24.34 -9.99 14.20
N CYS A 69 23.03 -9.78 14.07
CA CYS A 69 22.36 -8.57 14.52
C CYS A 69 22.54 -8.33 16.02
N GLN A 70 23.04 -7.16 16.39
CA GLN A 70 23.24 -6.76 17.78
C GLN A 70 22.20 -5.70 18.19
N PRO A 71 21.47 -5.86 19.30
CA PRO A 71 20.54 -4.85 19.79
C PRO A 71 21.27 -3.58 20.21
N VAL A 72 20.69 -2.42 19.89
CA VAL A 72 21.23 -1.11 20.32
C VAL A 72 20.25 -0.31 21.21
N GLY A 73 19.08 -0.86 21.49
CA GLY A 73 18.05 -0.27 22.36
C GLY A 73 16.82 0.20 21.58
N ASN A 74 15.69 0.43 22.26
CA ASN A 74 14.42 0.87 21.67
C ASN A 74 13.84 -0.01 20.54
N GLY A 75 14.30 -1.26 20.43
CA GLY A 75 13.95 -2.16 19.33
C GLY A 75 14.81 -2.01 18.07
N ASP A 76 15.83 -1.14 18.10
CA ASP A 76 16.78 -0.96 16.99
C ASP A 76 17.92 -1.97 17.08
N TYR A 77 18.54 -2.25 15.93
CA TYR A 77 19.62 -3.21 15.79
C TYR A 77 20.74 -2.68 14.89
N THR A 78 21.92 -3.27 15.03
CA THR A 78 23.04 -3.08 14.11
C THR A 78 23.48 -4.40 13.52
N LEU A 79 23.85 -4.39 12.24
CA LEU A 79 24.42 -5.53 11.54
C LEU A 79 25.71 -5.12 10.85
N GLN A 80 26.80 -5.85 11.07
CA GLN A 80 28.03 -5.66 10.31
C GLN A 80 27.86 -6.27 8.91
N ILE A 81 28.19 -5.50 7.87
CA ILE A 81 27.95 -5.85 6.46
C ILE A 81 29.26 -5.90 5.63
N GLY A 82 30.38 -6.15 6.29
CA GLY A 82 31.71 -6.28 5.68
C GLY A 82 32.81 -6.56 6.72
N PRO A 83 34.07 -6.76 6.29
CA PRO A 83 35.18 -7.15 7.18
C PRO A 83 35.55 -6.05 8.18
N ASP A 84 35.33 -4.79 7.80
CA ASP A 84 35.56 -3.64 8.66
C ASP A 84 34.38 -3.50 9.63
N VAL A 85 34.67 -3.49 10.92
CA VAL A 85 33.70 -3.29 11.99
C VAL A 85 33.02 -1.92 11.93
N ALA A 86 33.56 -0.96 11.19
CA ALA A 86 32.91 0.32 10.92
C ALA A 86 31.77 0.21 9.88
N ASN A 87 31.78 -0.81 9.03
CA ASN A 87 30.75 -1.04 8.02
C ASN A 87 29.52 -1.71 8.65
N LYS A 88 28.74 -0.90 9.38
CA LYS A 88 27.51 -1.32 10.06
C LYS A 88 26.28 -0.69 9.43
N LEU A 89 25.25 -1.52 9.28
CA LEU A 89 23.89 -1.09 8.98
C LEU A 89 23.12 -0.86 10.28
N PHE A 90 22.43 0.27 10.39
CA PHE A 90 21.48 0.51 11.48
C PHE A 90 20.06 0.16 11.02
N ILE A 91 19.48 -0.89 11.63
CA ILE A 91 18.11 -1.31 11.34
C ILE A 91 17.20 -0.66 12.38
N TYR A 92 16.36 0.28 11.95
CA TYR A 92 15.49 1.03 12.86
C TYR A 92 14.12 0.37 12.98
N TYR A 93 13.67 0.15 14.20
CA TYR A 93 12.32 -0.26 14.50
C TYR A 93 11.43 0.96 14.62
N GLN A 94 10.39 1.03 13.78
CA GLN A 94 9.43 2.12 13.81
C GLN A 94 8.00 1.61 13.79
N PRO A 95 7.07 2.34 14.42
CA PRO A 95 5.66 2.20 14.10
C PRO A 95 5.48 2.37 12.59
N ALA A 96 4.59 1.57 12.02
CA ALA A 96 4.20 1.76 10.63
C ALA A 96 3.48 3.11 10.50
N PRO A 97 3.71 3.87 9.41
CA PRO A 97 3.18 5.21 9.30
C PRO A 97 1.65 5.18 9.24
N ARG A 98 1.01 6.24 9.75
CA ARG A 98 -0.45 6.34 9.83
C ARG A 98 -1.11 6.35 8.43
N GLN A 99 -0.39 6.74 7.37
CA GLN A 99 -1.01 7.11 6.09
C GLN A 99 -0.21 6.75 4.81
N THR A 100 0.78 5.86 4.82
CA THR A 100 1.59 5.67 3.61
C THR A 100 1.37 4.32 2.94
N PRO A 101 0.71 4.29 1.78
CA PRO A 101 0.91 3.26 0.79
C PRO A 101 1.80 3.83 -0.33
N LEU A 102 3.12 3.61 -0.21
CA LEU A 102 4.01 3.71 -1.36
C LEU A 102 3.98 2.35 -2.06
N ILE A 103 3.80 2.37 -3.38
CA ILE A 103 3.97 1.18 -4.22
C ILE A 103 5.07 1.40 -5.24
N ASP A 104 5.71 0.34 -5.69
CA ASP A 104 6.65 0.43 -6.80
C ASP A 104 5.88 0.51 -8.12
N VAL A 105 6.06 1.60 -8.86
CA VAL A 105 5.54 1.78 -10.21
C VAL A 105 6.75 1.95 -11.13
N ASN A 106 7.01 0.94 -11.96
CA ASN A 106 8.14 0.93 -12.90
C ASN A 106 9.50 1.24 -12.25
N GLY A 107 9.75 0.71 -11.05
CA GLY A 107 10.98 0.97 -10.32
C GLY A 107 11.00 2.35 -9.65
N VAL A 108 9.86 2.96 -9.34
CA VAL A 108 9.78 4.24 -8.63
C VAL A 108 8.76 4.15 -7.49
N PRO A 109 9.10 4.52 -6.24
CA PRO A 109 8.13 4.52 -5.14
C PRO A 109 7.14 5.64 -5.41
N THR A 110 5.89 5.27 -5.67
CA THR A 110 4.81 6.17 -6.02
C THR A 110 3.77 6.13 -4.92
N GLU A 111 3.38 7.31 -4.45
CA GLU A 111 2.34 7.45 -3.45
C GLU A 111 0.96 7.32 -4.09
N VAL A 112 0.09 6.51 -3.48
CA VAL A 112 -1.32 6.46 -3.85
C VAL A 112 -2.04 7.70 -3.31
N ASN A 113 -2.73 8.40 -4.20
CA ASN A 113 -3.45 9.65 -3.94
C ASN A 113 -4.89 9.55 -4.47
N GLY A 114 -5.72 8.73 -3.81
CA GLY A 114 -7.12 8.52 -4.20
C GLY A 114 -8.02 9.75 -4.09
N PRO A 115 -9.25 9.69 -4.61
CA PRO A 115 -10.19 10.81 -4.64
C PRO A 115 -10.55 11.34 -3.25
N TYR A 116 -10.52 10.47 -2.23
CA TYR A 116 -10.89 10.83 -0.86
C TYR A 116 -9.72 11.35 -0.02
N ARG A 117 -8.57 11.68 -0.63
CA ARG A 117 -7.36 12.17 0.05
C ARG A 117 -7.54 13.44 0.89
N ASN A 118 -8.61 14.20 0.66
CA ASN A 118 -8.93 15.40 1.43
C ASN A 118 -9.82 15.12 2.66
N LEU A 119 -10.30 13.89 2.84
CA LEU A 119 -11.05 13.51 4.03
C LEU A 119 -10.09 13.35 5.22
N VAL A 120 -10.55 13.75 6.40
CA VAL A 120 -9.77 13.61 7.64
C VAL A 120 -9.90 12.18 8.16
N ASP A 121 -8.81 11.41 8.08
CA ASP A 121 -8.76 10.05 8.62
C ASP A 121 -9.07 10.03 10.14
N PRO A 122 -9.95 9.14 10.62
CA PRO A 122 -10.18 8.98 12.05
C PRO A 122 -8.91 8.48 12.76
N ASN A 123 -8.84 8.64 14.09
CA ASN A 123 -7.65 8.28 14.88
C ASN A 123 -7.32 6.78 14.86
N GLN A 124 -8.30 5.95 14.50
CA GLN A 124 -8.20 4.50 14.43
C GLN A 124 -7.61 4.01 13.10
N VAL A 125 -7.33 4.89 12.13
CA VAL A 125 -6.63 4.50 10.88
C VAL A 125 -5.20 4.08 11.21
N GLY A 126 -4.85 2.87 10.81
CA GLY A 126 -3.52 2.32 10.94
C GLY A 126 -3.39 0.97 10.21
N PRO A 127 -2.17 0.48 9.98
CA PRO A 127 -1.96 -0.78 9.27
C PRO A 127 -2.63 -1.96 9.98
N GLY A 128 -3.34 -2.79 9.21
CA GLY A 128 -4.05 -3.96 9.72
C GLY A 128 -5.39 -3.66 10.40
N ASN A 129 -5.79 -2.39 10.54
CA ASN A 129 -7.11 -2.02 11.07
C ASN A 129 -8.17 -2.09 9.97
N LYS A 130 -9.35 -2.61 10.32
CA LYS A 130 -10.51 -2.68 9.42
C LYS A 130 -11.07 -1.30 9.06
N PHE A 131 -11.75 -1.24 7.91
CA PHE A 131 -12.43 -0.04 7.39
C PHE A 131 -13.94 -0.02 7.70
N ASP A 132 -14.27 -0.30 8.95
CA ASP A 132 -15.66 -0.39 9.46
C ASP A 132 -15.80 0.43 10.76
N ARG A 133 -14.87 1.34 11.03
CA ARG A 133 -14.86 2.15 12.24
C ARG A 133 -15.74 3.38 12.08
N PRO A 134 -16.19 4.00 13.19
CA PRO A 134 -16.87 5.29 13.14
C PRO A 134 -16.01 6.32 12.38
N SER A 135 -16.61 6.99 11.39
CA SER A 135 -15.94 8.04 10.63
C SER A 135 -15.86 9.36 11.38
N GLY A 136 -16.70 9.55 12.41
CA GLY A 136 -16.95 10.83 13.07
C GLY A 136 -17.97 11.71 12.34
N MET A 137 -18.51 11.23 11.21
CA MET A 137 -19.49 11.93 10.38
C MET A 137 -20.90 11.37 10.61
N PHE A 138 -21.89 12.17 10.25
CA PHE A 138 -23.32 11.86 10.38
C PHE A 138 -24.01 12.12 9.05
N ASN A 139 -25.07 11.37 8.76
CA ASN A 139 -25.94 11.66 7.62
C ASN A 139 -26.95 12.78 7.92
N ASP A 140 -27.77 13.13 6.93
CA ASP A 140 -28.78 14.20 7.04
C ASP A 140 -29.86 13.92 8.11
N LYS A 141 -29.96 12.67 8.59
CA LYS A 141 -30.87 12.26 9.66
C LYS A 141 -30.20 12.29 11.04
N GLY A 142 -28.93 12.66 11.12
CA GLY A 142 -28.14 12.63 12.35
C GLY A 142 -27.65 11.23 12.75
N GLU A 143 -27.71 10.25 11.86
CA GLU A 143 -27.23 8.88 12.12
C GLU A 143 -25.72 8.82 11.84
N ALA A 144 -24.96 8.22 12.75
CA ALA A 144 -23.52 8.09 12.61
C ALA A 144 -23.14 7.19 11.43
N LEU A 145 -22.15 7.61 10.65
CA LEU A 145 -21.62 6.86 9.51
C LEU A 145 -20.31 6.17 9.90
N ASP A 146 -20.16 4.90 9.49
CA ASP A 146 -18.84 4.28 9.45
C ASP A 146 -18.00 4.85 8.28
N GLN A 147 -16.71 4.51 8.24
CA GLN A 147 -15.79 4.98 7.21
C GLN A 147 -16.26 4.61 5.78
N LYS A 148 -16.80 3.41 5.58
CA LYS A 148 -17.29 2.96 4.26
C LYS A 148 -18.50 3.79 3.83
N ALA A 149 -19.48 3.93 4.71
CA ALA A 149 -20.70 4.69 4.46
C ALA A 149 -20.39 6.16 4.21
N TRP A 150 -19.41 6.73 4.92
CA TRP A 150 -18.96 8.11 4.69
C TRP A 150 -18.34 8.31 3.30
N VAL A 151 -17.44 7.41 2.87
CA VAL A 151 -16.85 7.45 1.52
C VAL A 151 -17.93 7.37 0.43
N LEU A 152 -18.90 6.46 0.58
CA LEU A 152 -20.02 6.33 -0.36
C LEU A 152 -20.91 7.59 -0.39
N ALA A 153 -21.12 8.24 0.76
CA ALA A 153 -21.88 9.50 0.82
C ALA A 153 -21.13 10.65 0.11
N VAL A 154 -19.82 10.77 0.32
CA VAL A 154 -18.99 11.78 -0.36
C VAL A 154 -18.96 11.54 -1.86
N ASN A 155 -18.79 10.29 -2.30
CA ASN A 155 -18.87 9.94 -3.72
C ASN A 155 -20.20 10.41 -4.31
N ARG A 156 -21.33 10.00 -3.69
CA ARG A 156 -22.66 10.36 -4.16
C ARG A 156 -22.87 11.87 -4.28
N LYS A 157 -22.45 12.62 -3.26
CA LYS A 157 -22.58 14.08 -3.22
C LYS A 157 -21.70 14.80 -4.24
N SER A 158 -20.59 14.19 -4.64
CA SER A 158 -19.66 14.76 -5.62
C SER A 158 -20.16 14.67 -7.07
N HIS A 159 -21.26 13.95 -7.32
CA HIS A 159 -21.85 13.79 -8.64
C HIS A 159 -23.23 14.45 -8.70
N SER A 160 -23.53 15.12 -9.82
CA SER A 160 -24.71 15.98 -9.96
C SER A 160 -26.03 15.21 -10.03
N ASP A 161 -25.99 13.92 -10.35
CA ASP A 161 -27.15 13.05 -10.46
C ASP A 161 -27.48 12.31 -9.15
N ASN A 162 -26.70 12.56 -8.08
CA ASN A 162 -26.86 11.95 -6.77
C ASN A 162 -26.80 10.41 -6.80
N LYS A 163 -26.09 9.84 -7.78
CA LYS A 163 -25.79 8.41 -7.87
C LYS A 163 -24.37 8.12 -7.39
N ILE A 164 -24.07 6.85 -7.15
CA ILE A 164 -22.71 6.43 -6.81
C ILE A 164 -21.99 6.09 -8.11
N HIS A 165 -20.86 6.75 -8.37
CA HIS A 165 -20.03 6.51 -9.53
C HIS A 165 -18.77 5.73 -9.16
N SER A 166 -18.28 4.91 -10.09
CA SER A 166 -16.99 4.24 -9.96
C SER A 166 -15.85 5.21 -10.21
N ASP A 167 -14.89 5.27 -9.29
CA ASP A 167 -13.67 6.06 -9.45
C ASP A 167 -12.75 5.50 -10.55
N LEU A 168 -12.99 4.25 -10.97
CA LEU A 168 -12.29 3.58 -12.06
C LEU A 168 -13.20 3.30 -13.26
N ALA A 169 -14.25 4.09 -13.46
CA ALA A 169 -15.14 3.96 -14.61
C ALA A 169 -14.36 3.79 -15.94
N GLY A 170 -14.72 2.76 -16.72
CA GLY A 170 -14.05 2.43 -17.97
C GLY A 170 -12.75 1.62 -17.84
N PHE A 171 -12.28 1.33 -16.62
CA PHE A 171 -11.14 0.41 -16.42
C PHE A 171 -11.48 -0.97 -16.98
N MET A 172 -10.59 -1.53 -17.80
CA MET A 172 -10.81 -2.80 -18.48
C MET A 172 -10.28 -3.96 -17.64
N PHE A 173 -11.13 -4.94 -17.34
CA PHE A 173 -10.77 -6.12 -16.56
C PHE A 173 -11.51 -7.36 -17.08
N PRO A 174 -11.04 -8.59 -16.78
CA PRO A 174 -11.73 -9.80 -17.21
C PRO A 174 -13.20 -9.83 -16.78
N CYS A 175 -14.11 -9.99 -17.75
CA CYS A 175 -15.55 -10.14 -17.50
C CYS A 175 -15.86 -11.31 -16.58
N GLU A 176 -15.06 -12.36 -16.65
CA GLU A 176 -15.11 -13.49 -15.74
C GLU A 176 -13.68 -13.92 -15.39
N LYS A 177 -13.50 -14.42 -14.17
CA LYS A 177 -12.20 -14.88 -13.70
C LYS A 177 -11.67 -16.00 -14.61
N GLY A 178 -10.47 -15.78 -15.18
CA GLY A 178 -9.80 -16.75 -16.05
C GLY A 178 -10.27 -16.75 -17.50
N LYS A 179 -11.15 -15.83 -17.91
CA LYS A 179 -11.55 -15.65 -19.31
C LYS A 179 -10.82 -14.44 -19.94
N PRO A 180 -10.52 -14.48 -21.25
CA PRO A 180 -9.80 -13.41 -21.94
C PRO A 180 -10.67 -12.19 -22.27
N GLU A 181 -11.99 -12.33 -22.22
CA GLU A 181 -12.93 -11.23 -22.52
C GLU A 181 -12.83 -10.14 -21.46
N LEU A 182 -12.65 -8.89 -21.90
CA LEU A 182 -12.54 -7.73 -21.02
C LEU A 182 -13.83 -6.93 -21.02
N CYS A 183 -14.27 -6.53 -19.82
CA CYS A 183 -15.41 -5.67 -19.57
C CYS A 183 -14.93 -4.35 -18.98
N PRO A 184 -15.56 -3.22 -19.36
CA PRO A 184 -15.31 -1.96 -18.68
C PRO A 184 -15.98 -1.96 -17.30
N GLU A 185 -15.33 -1.34 -16.34
CA GLU A 185 -15.93 -0.95 -15.08
C GLU A 185 -17.08 0.05 -15.34
N PRO A 186 -18.31 -0.22 -14.83
CA PRO A 186 -19.44 0.67 -15.03
C PRO A 186 -19.21 2.04 -14.39
N ASP A 187 -19.71 3.08 -15.06
CA ASP A 187 -19.69 4.44 -14.53
C ASP A 187 -20.60 4.58 -13.30
N VAL A 188 -21.87 4.17 -13.44
CA VAL A 188 -22.85 4.21 -12.34
C VAL A 188 -22.96 2.85 -11.66
N LEU A 189 -22.84 2.83 -10.33
CA LEU A 189 -22.88 1.64 -9.49
C LEU A 189 -24.25 1.47 -8.81
N GLY A 190 -24.59 0.21 -8.52
CA GLY A 190 -25.84 -0.17 -7.85
C GLY A 190 -27.05 -0.25 -8.79
N GLU A 191 -26.86 -0.16 -10.10
CA GLU A 191 -27.93 -0.32 -11.10
C GLU A 191 -27.68 -1.50 -12.06
N PRO A 192 -28.66 -2.42 -12.22
CA PRO A 192 -29.84 -2.55 -11.37
C PRO A 192 -29.46 -3.15 -10.00
N SER A 193 -30.17 -2.75 -8.94
CA SER A 193 -29.83 -3.07 -7.54
C SER A 193 -29.83 -4.55 -7.17
N TRP A 194 -30.39 -5.42 -8.01
CA TRP A 194 -30.41 -6.87 -7.83
C TRP A 194 -29.15 -7.57 -8.38
N LEU A 195 -28.32 -6.89 -9.17
CA LEU A 195 -27.04 -7.39 -9.64
C LEU A 195 -25.96 -7.07 -8.59
N LEU A 196 -25.62 -8.08 -7.77
CA LEU A 196 -24.53 -7.97 -6.78
C LEU A 196 -23.22 -7.48 -7.40
N ASP A 197 -22.98 -7.77 -8.67
CA ASP A 197 -21.76 -7.40 -9.37
C ASP A 197 -21.54 -5.88 -9.47
N ALA A 198 -22.62 -5.10 -9.58
CA ALA A 198 -22.56 -3.64 -9.65
C ALA A 198 -22.64 -2.96 -8.27
N GLU A 199 -22.72 -3.72 -7.17
CA GLU A 199 -22.82 -3.16 -5.83
C GLU A 199 -21.58 -2.29 -5.52
N PRO A 200 -21.74 -1.04 -5.07
CA PRO A 200 -20.60 -0.18 -4.77
C PRO A 200 -19.83 -0.69 -3.55
N GLN A 201 -18.53 -0.86 -3.73
CA GLN A 201 -17.58 -1.27 -2.69
C GLN A 201 -16.51 -0.19 -2.54
N VAL A 202 -15.98 -0.08 -1.31
CA VAL A 202 -14.76 0.68 -1.08
C VAL A 202 -13.59 -0.28 -1.24
N HIS A 203 -12.74 0.02 -2.21
CA HIS A 203 -11.49 -0.67 -2.49
C HIS A 203 -10.31 0.12 -1.93
N HIS A 204 -9.27 -0.59 -1.50
CA HIS A 204 -8.01 0.00 -1.07
C HIS A 204 -6.91 -0.45 -2.04
N VAL A 205 -6.39 0.50 -2.83
CA VAL A 205 -5.41 0.24 -3.91
C VAL A 205 -4.24 -0.57 -3.36
N VAL A 206 -3.67 -0.09 -2.25
CA VAL A 206 -2.72 -0.90 -1.50
C VAL A 206 -3.48 -1.77 -0.52
N PRO A 207 -3.32 -3.09 -0.58
CA PRO A 207 -4.02 -4.00 0.30
C PRO A 207 -3.59 -3.79 1.74
N MET A 208 -4.55 -3.98 2.67
CA MET A 208 -4.31 -3.90 4.12
C MET A 208 -3.16 -4.82 4.58
N LYS A 209 -2.96 -5.93 3.87
CA LYS A 209 -1.91 -6.91 4.14
C LYS A 209 -1.08 -7.14 2.89
N ASP A 210 0.20 -7.43 3.10
CA ASP A 210 1.10 -7.89 2.04
C ASP A 210 0.90 -9.39 1.74
N PRO A 211 1.59 -9.95 0.72
CA PRO A 211 1.52 -11.37 0.38
C PRO A 211 1.91 -12.33 1.53
N ARG A 212 2.59 -11.83 2.57
CA ARG A 212 2.99 -12.60 3.77
C ARG A 212 1.98 -12.44 4.92
N CYS A 213 0.81 -11.86 4.63
CA CYS A 213 -0.24 -11.57 5.59
C CYS A 213 0.18 -10.59 6.71
N CYS A 214 1.25 -9.81 6.52
CA CYS A 214 1.69 -8.80 7.46
C CYS A 214 0.90 -7.51 7.25
N PRO A 215 0.49 -6.79 8.32
CA PRO A 215 -0.09 -5.46 8.18
C PRO A 215 0.83 -4.55 7.38
N TRP A 216 0.36 -4.06 6.23
CA TRP A 216 1.12 -3.28 5.25
C TRP A 216 0.38 -1.98 4.93
N GLY A 217 -0.75 -2.09 4.23
CA GLY A 217 -1.54 -0.94 3.81
C GLY A 217 -2.39 -0.39 4.93
N THR A 218 -2.52 0.93 4.95
CA THR A 218 -3.52 1.61 5.76
C THR A 218 -4.83 1.61 4.99
N ASN A 219 -5.93 1.27 5.66
CA ASN A 219 -7.28 1.54 5.15
C ASN A 219 -7.62 3.03 5.36
N SER A 220 -6.78 3.93 4.83
CA SER A 220 -6.96 5.38 4.88
C SER A 220 -7.85 5.85 3.74
N TYR A 221 -8.45 7.03 3.88
CA TYR A 221 -9.22 7.63 2.79
C TYR A 221 -8.35 7.94 1.55
N LYS A 222 -7.09 8.33 1.76
CA LYS A 222 -6.14 8.56 0.67
C LYS A 222 -5.84 7.31 -0.18
N ASN A 223 -6.00 6.11 0.39
CA ASN A 223 -5.83 4.83 -0.29
C ASN A 223 -7.15 4.24 -0.81
N ALA A 224 -8.28 4.93 -0.62
CA ALA A 224 -9.61 4.40 -0.92
C ALA A 224 -10.10 4.80 -2.32
N LEU A 225 -10.88 3.91 -2.93
CA LEU A 225 -11.67 4.10 -4.15
C LEU A 225 -13.07 3.52 -3.97
N VAL A 226 -14.05 4.03 -4.70
CA VAL A 226 -15.35 3.40 -4.90
C VAL A 226 -15.37 2.71 -6.25
N ILE A 227 -15.60 1.40 -6.26
CA ILE A 227 -15.66 0.56 -7.45
C ILE A 227 -16.76 -0.49 -7.32
N SER A 228 -17.09 -1.18 -8.41
CA SER A 228 -18.01 -2.31 -8.42
C SER A 228 -17.48 -3.47 -7.59
N ARG A 229 -18.39 -4.25 -6.99
CA ARG A 229 -18.04 -5.49 -6.29
C ARG A 229 -17.28 -6.45 -7.20
N LYS A 230 -17.65 -6.50 -8.49
CA LYS A 230 -17.00 -7.37 -9.47
C LYS A 230 -15.53 -7.01 -9.67
N LEU A 231 -15.20 -5.72 -9.85
CA LEU A 231 -13.82 -5.25 -9.95
C LEU A 231 -13.07 -5.43 -8.62
N ASN A 232 -13.71 -5.17 -7.49
CA ASN A 232 -13.08 -5.38 -6.18
C ASN A 232 -12.71 -6.86 -5.95
N LEU A 233 -13.53 -7.80 -6.42
CA LEU A 233 -13.20 -9.24 -6.39
C LEU A 233 -12.04 -9.59 -7.33
N HIS A 234 -11.90 -8.90 -8.46
CA HIS A 234 -10.77 -9.07 -9.37
C HIS A 234 -9.44 -8.63 -8.72
N PHE A 235 -9.44 -7.54 -7.97
CA PHE A 235 -8.26 -7.06 -7.25
C PHE A 235 -7.98 -7.81 -5.93
N THR A 236 -8.94 -8.58 -5.40
CA THR A 236 -8.79 -9.26 -4.12
C THR A 236 -7.57 -10.20 -4.10
N ASN A 237 -6.64 -9.94 -3.17
CA ASN A 237 -5.38 -10.67 -2.95
C ASN A 237 -4.33 -10.56 -4.07
N ASN A 238 -4.42 -9.53 -4.93
CA ASN A 238 -3.39 -9.22 -5.91
C ASN A 238 -2.70 -7.90 -5.55
N ASP A 239 -1.44 -7.75 -5.95
CA ASP A 239 -0.78 -6.44 -5.95
C ASP A 239 -1.50 -5.52 -6.95
N PRO A 240 -1.62 -4.21 -6.66
CA PRO A 240 -2.30 -3.29 -7.55
C PRO A 240 -1.55 -3.21 -8.89
N PRO A 241 -2.22 -3.37 -10.04
CA PRO A 241 -1.59 -3.14 -11.32
C PRO A 241 -1.13 -1.68 -11.45
N VAL A 242 -0.02 -1.46 -12.14
CA VAL A 242 0.54 -0.11 -12.38
C VAL A 242 -0.52 0.84 -12.97
N ASP A 243 -1.33 0.35 -13.90
CA ASP A 243 -2.37 1.16 -14.56
C ASP A 243 -3.46 1.63 -13.60
N GLU A 244 -3.80 0.83 -12.57
CA GLU A 244 -4.72 1.27 -11.52
C GLU A 244 -4.13 2.49 -10.81
N VAL A 245 -2.89 2.41 -10.34
CA VAL A 245 -2.29 3.49 -9.55
C VAL A 245 -2.10 4.77 -10.37
N LEU A 246 -1.73 4.63 -11.64
CA LEU A 246 -1.65 5.75 -12.57
C LEU A 246 -3.03 6.39 -12.83
N LEU A 247 -4.10 5.60 -12.90
CA LEU A 247 -5.46 6.10 -13.08
C LEU A 247 -5.96 6.81 -11.82
N VAL A 248 -5.81 6.17 -10.66
CA VAL A 248 -6.19 6.69 -9.35
C VAL A 248 -5.57 8.05 -9.08
N ASN A 249 -4.26 8.18 -9.31
CA ASN A 249 -3.54 9.43 -9.06
C ASN A 249 -3.96 10.58 -9.98
N LYS A 250 -4.68 10.30 -11.08
CA LYS A 250 -5.25 11.32 -11.97
C LYS A 250 -6.64 11.76 -11.55
N VAL A 251 -7.34 11.00 -10.70
CA VAL A 251 -8.70 11.36 -10.29
C VAL A 251 -8.65 12.61 -9.38
N PRO A 252 -9.40 13.67 -9.71
CA PRO A 252 -9.49 14.86 -8.86
C PRO A 252 -9.95 14.50 -7.44
N PRO A 253 -9.53 15.26 -6.41
CA PRO A 253 -9.99 15.00 -5.07
C PRO A 253 -11.46 15.41 -4.94
N TYR A 254 -12.24 14.60 -4.26
CA TYR A 254 -13.60 14.97 -3.89
C TYR A 254 -13.61 15.99 -2.76
N THR A 255 -14.58 16.89 -2.85
CA THR A 255 -14.84 17.88 -1.79
C THR A 255 -16.04 17.38 -0.98
N PRO A 256 -15.88 17.12 0.33
CA PRO A 256 -16.95 16.55 1.16
C PRO A 256 -18.18 17.44 1.36
#